data_AF-A0A9Q0Y5J4-F1
#
_entry.id   AF-A0A9Q0Y5J4-F1
#
_cell.length_a   1.000
_cell.length_b   1.000
_cell.length_c   1.000
_cell.angle_alpha   90.00
_cell.angle_beta   90.00
_cell.angle_gamma   90.00
#
_symmetry.space_group_name_H-M   'P 1'
#
loop_
_entity.id
_entity.type
_entity.pdbx_description
1 polymer ?
#
loop_
_entity_poly.entity_id
_entity_poly.type
_entity_poly.pdbx_seq_one_letter_code
_entity_poly.pdbx_strand_id
1 'polypeptide(L)'
;MTERSRWWLEELQEVTPLVTRKRSARPSCPGAGVAIPAMWCLLARGLLRAPGRSASFSGLSRVSGARRPKPAATGRSFSSRLALEELFALPALQRLLDQQQQEGPGRGAASAELAERIRLLRSKEQELRDTERLAREDENEDMQKLAEKEVASYHEEIAELKSQIASLLIPSEEIDESDLILEVTAGVGGQEAMLFTADMFNMYQQYAAYKNWHFEVLENAPTDIGNYEGGVHRVQRVPKTEKQSRIHTSTMTVAILPQPKEINLTINPKDLRIETKRASGAGGQHVNKTESAVRIVHIPTGVVSECQQERSQIRNKEKAMQVLRARLYNLRYEEELLKRQASRKVQIGTKGRSEKIRTYNFVQDRVTDHRISRSVYHIEKFMLGEELLDDMIQALSEYADYEALMEVISANDPAMQR
;
A
#
# COMPACT_ATOMS: atom_id res chain seq x y z
N MET A 1 -1.54 18.60 -24.77
CA MET A 1 -1.50 19.63 -23.71
C MET A 1 -2.27 19.14 -22.48
N THR A 2 -1.57 18.84 -21.39
CA THR A 2 -1.88 19.29 -20.02
C THR A 2 -0.70 18.87 -19.12
N GLU A 3 -0.18 19.81 -18.34
CA GLU A 3 1.12 19.70 -17.66
C GLU A 3 1.02 18.90 -16.35
N ARG A 4 0.82 17.58 -16.43
CA ARG A 4 0.76 16.69 -15.23
C ARG A 4 1.88 15.67 -15.10
N SER A 5 2.64 15.39 -16.15
CA SER A 5 3.63 14.30 -16.19
C SER A 5 5.10 14.73 -16.05
N ARG A 6 5.39 16.00 -15.71
CA ARG A 6 6.77 16.53 -15.59
C ARG A 6 7.31 16.73 -14.17
N TRP A 7 6.51 16.52 -13.13
CA TRP A 7 6.87 16.92 -11.75
C TRP A 7 7.56 15.83 -10.89
N TRP A 8 7.94 14.68 -11.46
CA TRP A 8 8.41 13.51 -10.69
C TRP A 8 9.93 13.27 -10.67
N LEU A 9 10.75 14.06 -11.39
CA LEU A 9 12.12 13.66 -11.74
C LEU A 9 13.28 14.62 -11.37
N GLU A 10 13.03 15.80 -10.80
CA GLU A 10 14.11 16.81 -10.57
C GLU A 10 14.59 16.99 -9.11
N GLU A 11 14.01 16.31 -8.11
CA GLU A 11 14.29 16.63 -6.68
C GLU A 11 14.79 15.45 -5.82
N LEU A 12 15.46 14.45 -6.42
CA LEU A 12 16.08 13.31 -5.71
C LEU A 12 17.55 13.04 -6.09
N GLN A 13 18.26 14.02 -6.65
CA GLN A 13 19.73 13.99 -6.74
C GLN A 13 20.38 14.78 -5.60
N GLU A 14 20.43 14.20 -4.39
CA GLU A 14 21.61 14.26 -3.51
C GLU A 14 21.47 13.32 -2.30
N VAL A 15 22.58 13.12 -1.57
CA VAL A 15 22.72 12.26 -0.37
C VAL A 15 22.73 10.75 -0.62
N THR A 16 23.90 10.26 -1.06
CA THR A 16 24.36 8.93 -0.62
C THR A 16 24.63 8.95 0.90
N PRO A 17 24.59 7.79 1.58
CA PRO A 17 25.90 7.29 2.01
C PRO A 17 26.07 5.76 1.96
N LEU A 18 27.33 5.36 1.83
CA LEU A 18 27.79 4.02 2.20
C LEU A 18 27.47 3.71 3.67
N VAL A 19 27.27 2.43 4.01
CA VAL A 19 28.07 1.74 5.05
C VAL A 19 27.86 0.22 5.01
N THR A 20 28.88 -0.51 5.48
CA THR A 20 29.12 -1.92 5.22
C THR A 20 28.47 -2.90 6.20
N ARG A 21 28.20 -4.10 5.69
CA ARG A 21 27.64 -5.27 6.37
C ARG A 21 28.68 -5.93 7.29
N LYS A 22 28.34 -6.25 8.55
CA LYS A 22 29.03 -7.29 9.35
C LYS A 22 28.08 -8.05 10.27
N ARG A 23 28.36 -9.34 10.50
CA ARG A 23 27.44 -10.34 11.07
C ARG A 23 27.66 -10.56 12.58
N SER A 24 26.55 -10.87 13.27
CA SER A 24 26.36 -11.86 14.35
C SER A 24 27.40 -12.07 15.48
N ALA A 25 26.92 -12.01 16.73
CA ALA A 25 27.19 -13.03 17.75
C ALA A 25 26.08 -13.07 18.83
N ARG A 26 25.63 -14.29 19.18
CA ARG A 26 25.02 -14.67 20.50
C ARG A 26 26.17 -15.23 21.37
N PRO A 27 26.13 -15.27 22.73
CA PRO A 27 25.07 -15.87 23.57
C PRO A 27 24.79 -15.01 24.86
N SER A 28 24.19 -15.43 25.98
CA SER A 28 23.75 -16.72 26.57
C SER A 28 22.64 -16.50 27.63
N CYS A 29 21.86 -17.53 27.98
CA CYS A 29 20.94 -17.52 29.15
C CYS A 29 21.66 -18.08 30.40
N PRO A 30 21.21 -17.75 31.62
CA PRO A 30 20.26 -18.60 32.36
C PRO A 30 19.14 -17.77 33.05
N GLY A 31 18.08 -18.31 33.68
CA GLY A 31 17.68 -19.69 33.94
C GLY A 31 17.01 -19.85 35.32
N ALA A 32 15.67 -19.76 35.39
CA ALA A 32 14.75 -20.17 36.47
C ALA A 32 13.31 -19.79 36.05
N GLY A 33 12.22 -20.52 36.29
CA GLY A 33 12.06 -21.82 36.96
C GLY A 33 11.16 -21.77 38.20
N VAL A 34 9.83 -21.73 38.06
CA VAL A 34 8.77 -22.17 39.03
C VAL A 34 7.49 -22.50 38.24
N ALA A 35 6.63 -23.40 38.74
CA ALA A 35 5.49 -24.00 38.03
C ALA A 35 4.09 -23.55 38.53
N ILE A 36 3.11 -23.57 37.60
CA ILE A 36 1.78 -24.24 37.63
C ILE A 36 1.17 -24.49 39.05
N PRO A 37 -0.09 -24.06 39.34
CA PRO A 37 -1.25 -24.72 38.72
C PRO A 37 -2.49 -23.88 38.35
N ALA A 38 -3.27 -24.46 37.43
CA ALA A 38 -4.59 -24.02 37.04
C ALA A 38 -5.69 -24.61 37.95
N MET A 39 -6.72 -23.82 38.25
CA MET A 39 -8.04 -24.34 38.62
C MET A 39 -9.11 -23.22 38.64
N TRP A 40 -10.08 -23.25 37.72
CA TRP A 40 -11.50 -23.49 38.05
C TRP A 40 -12.39 -23.45 36.81
N CYS A 41 -13.58 -24.03 36.96
CA CYS A 41 -14.51 -24.38 35.88
C CYS A 41 -15.95 -23.97 36.22
N LEU A 42 -16.74 -23.83 35.16
CA LEU A 42 -18.20 -24.09 35.09
C LEU A 42 -19.22 -23.05 35.62
N LEU A 43 -20.40 -23.17 34.99
CA LEU A 43 -21.72 -22.59 35.27
C LEU A 43 -21.96 -21.11 34.85
N ALA A 44 -23.12 -20.74 34.27
CA ALA A 44 -24.22 -21.53 33.70
C ALA A 44 -25.13 -20.69 32.74
N ARG A 45 -25.98 -21.42 32.01
CA ARG A 45 -27.02 -20.99 31.04
C ARG A 45 -28.00 -19.90 31.52
N GLY A 46 -28.52 -19.10 30.57
CA GLY A 46 -29.98 -19.08 30.33
C GLY A 46 -30.74 -17.75 30.17
N LEU A 47 -31.37 -17.59 28.99
CA LEU A 47 -32.71 -17.00 28.72
C LEU A 47 -32.95 -15.46 28.66
N LEU A 48 -33.22 -15.02 27.41
CA LEU A 48 -34.32 -14.14 26.97
C LEU A 48 -34.61 -12.79 27.67
N ARG A 49 -34.22 -11.68 27.01
CA ARG A 49 -35.19 -10.66 26.52
C ARG A 49 -34.56 -9.61 25.58
N ALA A 50 -35.18 -9.44 24.42
CA ALA A 50 -35.21 -8.17 23.67
C ALA A 50 -36.53 -7.44 24.06
N PRO A 51 -36.76 -6.13 23.80
CA PRO A 51 -36.45 -5.48 22.52
C PRO A 51 -35.83 -4.06 22.59
N GLY A 52 -35.25 -3.66 21.44
CA GLY A 52 -35.31 -2.28 20.98
C GLY A 52 -34.20 -1.32 21.43
N ARG A 53 -33.22 -1.11 20.54
CA ARG A 53 -33.00 0.18 19.88
C ARG A 53 -32.05 0.03 18.70
N SER A 54 -32.28 0.85 17.68
CA SER A 54 -31.44 0.97 16.49
C SER A 54 -30.03 1.44 16.85
N ALA A 55 -29.01 0.74 16.36
CA ALA A 55 -27.62 1.19 16.39
C ALA A 55 -27.11 1.29 14.94
N SER A 56 -26.73 2.49 14.52
CA SER A 56 -26.05 2.77 13.25
C SER A 56 -24.55 2.62 13.43
N PHE A 57 -23.87 1.96 12.50
CA PHE A 57 -22.46 1.59 12.58
C PHE A 57 -21.62 2.23 11.47
N SER A 58 -20.44 2.74 11.81
CA SER A 58 -19.34 3.03 10.87
C SER A 58 -18.07 3.25 11.71
N GLY A 59 -16.96 2.62 11.36
CA GLY A 59 -15.72 2.72 12.15
C GLY A 59 -14.48 3.04 11.31
N LEU A 60 -13.47 3.63 11.97
CA LEU A 60 -12.08 3.45 11.59
C LEU A 60 -11.61 2.06 11.99
N SER A 61 -10.77 1.41 11.19
CA SER A 61 -10.17 0.13 11.55
C SER A 61 -8.74 -0.09 11.09
N ARG A 62 -8.03 -0.93 11.84
CA ARG A 62 -6.66 -1.39 11.59
C ARG A 62 -6.65 -2.84 11.14
N VAL A 63 -5.81 -3.15 10.15
CA VAL A 63 -5.59 -4.51 9.65
C VAL A 63 -4.13 -4.93 9.83
N SER A 64 -3.89 -6.10 10.46
CA SER A 64 -2.53 -6.60 10.80
C SER A 64 -2.38 -8.12 10.60
N GLY A 65 -1.14 -8.59 10.39
CA GLY A 65 -0.81 -10.02 10.16
C GLY A 65 0.39 -10.57 10.96
N ALA A 66 0.55 -11.90 11.00
CA ALA A 66 1.58 -12.60 11.76
C ALA A 66 2.43 -13.59 10.92
N ARG A 67 3.65 -13.89 11.39
CA ARG A 67 4.69 -14.76 10.74
C ARG A 67 4.86 -16.08 11.53
N ARG A 68 5.33 -17.24 11.01
CA ARG A 68 5.55 -17.84 9.66
C ARG A 68 5.94 -19.34 9.87
N PRO A 69 5.93 -20.22 8.84
CA PRO A 69 7.13 -20.48 8.02
C PRO A 69 6.88 -20.46 6.50
N LYS A 70 7.97 -20.52 5.70
CA LYS A 70 7.97 -20.49 4.22
C LYS A 70 7.39 -21.78 3.58
N PRO A 71 6.82 -21.66 2.37
CA PRO A 71 7.53 -22.12 1.17
C PRO A 71 7.95 -20.95 0.23
N ALA A 72 8.24 -21.27 -1.03
CA ALA A 72 8.93 -20.43 -2.02
C ALA A 72 8.13 -19.18 -2.48
N ALA A 73 8.78 -18.37 -3.31
CA ALA A 73 8.24 -17.11 -3.84
C ALA A 73 6.92 -17.34 -4.59
N THR A 74 5.83 -16.80 -4.04
CA THR A 74 4.56 -16.66 -4.74
C THR A 74 4.70 -15.49 -5.73
N GLY A 75 4.96 -15.81 -7.00
CA GLY A 75 4.91 -14.82 -8.07
C GLY A 75 3.51 -14.22 -8.16
N ARG A 76 3.42 -12.91 -8.47
CA ARG A 76 2.15 -12.28 -8.81
C ARG A 76 1.69 -12.85 -10.16
N SER A 77 0.62 -13.65 -10.16
CA SER A 77 0.08 -14.24 -11.39
C SER A 77 -0.78 -13.23 -12.12
N PHE A 78 -0.30 -12.76 -13.27
CA PHE A 78 -1.05 -11.88 -14.17
C PHE A 78 -2.08 -12.72 -14.94
N SER A 79 -3.37 -12.68 -14.57
CA SER A 79 -4.36 -13.66 -15.06
C SER A 79 -5.28 -13.20 -16.19
N SER A 80 -5.01 -12.09 -16.88
CA SER A 80 -5.57 -11.83 -18.21
C SER A 80 -4.63 -12.31 -19.31
N ARG A 81 -4.63 -13.63 -19.61
CA ARG A 81 -3.77 -14.27 -20.63
C ARG A 81 -3.75 -13.49 -21.95
N LEU A 82 -4.93 -13.08 -22.44
CA LEU A 82 -5.12 -12.30 -23.67
C LEU A 82 -4.34 -10.98 -23.68
N ALA A 83 -4.42 -10.17 -22.63
CA ALA A 83 -3.71 -8.89 -22.58
C ALA A 83 -2.19 -9.08 -22.48
N LEU A 84 -1.73 -10.16 -21.84
CA LEU A 84 -0.30 -10.49 -21.76
C LEU A 84 0.23 -10.95 -23.14
N GLU A 85 -0.54 -11.75 -23.87
CA GLU A 85 -0.17 -12.17 -25.24
C GLU A 85 -0.08 -10.97 -26.18
N GLU A 86 -1.04 -10.05 -26.14
CA GLU A 86 -1.02 -8.80 -26.92
C GLU A 86 0.23 -7.96 -26.59
N LEU A 87 0.60 -7.82 -25.30
CA LEU A 87 1.80 -7.09 -24.87
C LEU A 87 3.09 -7.72 -25.41
N PHE A 88 3.24 -9.05 -25.30
CA PHE A 88 4.44 -9.75 -25.79
C PHE A 88 4.53 -9.81 -27.32
N ALA A 89 3.42 -9.55 -28.03
CA ALA A 89 3.42 -9.32 -29.47
C ALA A 89 3.87 -7.89 -29.87
N LEU A 90 3.96 -6.93 -28.94
CA LEU A 90 4.38 -5.56 -29.26
C LEU A 90 5.87 -5.51 -29.64
N PRO A 91 6.23 -4.96 -30.83
CA PRO A 91 7.63 -4.80 -31.22
C PRO A 91 8.46 -3.90 -30.29
N ALA A 92 7.81 -3.05 -29.48
CA ALA A 92 8.45 -2.24 -28.45
C ALA A 92 8.93 -3.10 -27.28
N LEU A 93 8.07 -3.98 -26.75
CA LEU A 93 8.45 -4.91 -25.69
C LEU A 93 9.52 -5.91 -26.19
N GLN A 94 9.39 -6.43 -27.40
CA GLN A 94 10.39 -7.34 -27.98
C GLN A 94 11.80 -6.69 -28.03
N ARG A 95 11.90 -5.43 -28.49
CA ARG A 95 13.15 -4.64 -28.47
C ARG A 95 13.70 -4.44 -27.05
N LEU A 96 12.83 -4.21 -26.06
CA LEU A 96 13.22 -4.10 -24.65
C LEU A 96 13.77 -5.43 -24.12
N LEU A 97 13.11 -6.55 -24.41
CA LEU A 97 13.57 -7.89 -24.02
C LEU A 97 14.91 -8.24 -24.67
N ASP A 98 15.15 -7.86 -25.93
CA ASP A 98 16.45 -8.00 -26.59
C ASP A 98 17.57 -7.22 -25.86
N GLN A 99 17.30 -5.97 -25.48
CA GLN A 99 18.26 -5.16 -24.72
C GLN A 99 18.56 -5.80 -23.36
N GLN A 100 17.53 -6.20 -22.61
CA GLN A 100 17.70 -6.85 -21.30
C GLN A 100 18.44 -8.19 -21.40
N GLN A 101 18.27 -8.95 -22.49
CA GLN A 101 19.04 -10.17 -22.73
C GLN A 101 20.52 -9.90 -23.08
N GLN A 102 20.83 -8.75 -23.68
CA GLN A 102 22.18 -8.36 -24.10
C GLN A 102 22.99 -7.64 -23.01
N GLU A 103 22.36 -6.88 -22.10
CA GLU A 103 23.07 -6.12 -21.06
C GLU A 103 23.87 -6.99 -20.07
N GLY A 104 23.53 -8.27 -19.95
CA GLY A 104 24.32 -9.27 -19.24
C GLY A 104 24.36 -9.10 -17.70
N PRO A 105 25.13 -9.94 -16.98
CA PRO A 105 25.09 -10.00 -15.51
C PRO A 105 25.70 -8.77 -14.79
N GLY A 106 26.08 -7.71 -15.50
CA GLY A 106 26.78 -6.54 -14.96
C GLY A 106 25.93 -5.61 -14.08
N ARG A 107 24.61 -5.62 -14.22
CA ARG A 107 23.68 -4.75 -13.45
C ARG A 107 23.12 -5.36 -12.16
N GLY A 108 23.44 -6.62 -11.85
CA GLY A 108 23.05 -7.30 -10.62
C GLY A 108 22.14 -8.51 -10.81
N ALA A 109 21.80 -9.18 -9.71
CA ALA A 109 21.16 -10.50 -9.73
C ALA A 109 19.80 -10.53 -10.45
N ALA A 110 18.95 -9.52 -10.25
CA ALA A 110 17.61 -9.47 -10.86
C ALA A 110 17.66 -9.36 -12.40
N SER A 111 18.61 -8.60 -12.94
CA SER A 111 18.82 -8.47 -14.39
C SER A 111 19.31 -9.79 -15.02
N ALA A 112 20.19 -10.52 -14.33
CA ALA A 112 20.60 -11.87 -14.76
C ALA A 112 19.42 -12.86 -14.71
N GLU A 113 18.59 -12.83 -13.67
CA GLU A 113 17.41 -13.70 -13.53
C GLU A 113 16.34 -13.41 -14.62
N LEU A 114 16.17 -12.15 -14.99
CA LEU A 114 15.34 -11.72 -16.12
C LEU A 114 15.90 -12.23 -17.46
N ALA A 115 17.20 -12.04 -17.72
CA ALA A 115 17.84 -12.47 -18.97
C ALA A 115 17.75 -14.00 -19.19
N GLU A 116 17.88 -14.80 -18.13
CA GLU A 116 17.71 -16.27 -18.20
C GLU A 116 16.26 -16.66 -18.50
N ARG A 117 15.26 -16.01 -17.87
CA ARG A 117 13.85 -16.25 -18.20
C ARG A 117 13.50 -15.88 -19.64
N ILE A 118 14.05 -14.79 -20.17
CA ILE A 118 13.86 -14.39 -21.58
C ILE A 118 14.44 -15.44 -22.54
N ARG A 119 15.62 -16.00 -22.22
CA ARG A 119 16.22 -17.09 -23.00
C ARG A 119 15.35 -18.35 -22.98
N LEU A 120 14.86 -18.73 -21.80
CA LEU A 120 13.97 -19.89 -21.63
C LEU A 120 12.65 -19.71 -22.38
N LEU A 121 12.03 -18.53 -22.32
CA LEU A 121 10.85 -18.19 -23.11
C LEU A 121 11.10 -18.40 -24.62
N ARG A 122 12.22 -17.90 -25.15
CA ARG A 122 12.56 -18.05 -26.59
C ARG A 122 12.83 -19.49 -26.99
N SER A 123 13.42 -20.30 -26.11
CA SER A 123 13.56 -21.75 -26.32
C SER A 123 12.19 -22.40 -26.42
N LYS A 124 11.30 -22.12 -25.45
CA LYS A 124 9.95 -22.70 -25.39
C LYS A 124 9.07 -22.27 -26.55
N GLU A 125 9.13 -21.02 -26.97
CA GLU A 125 8.45 -20.54 -28.18
C GLU A 125 8.98 -21.20 -29.46
N GLN A 126 10.25 -21.66 -29.49
CA GLN A 126 10.79 -22.42 -30.60
C GLN A 126 10.37 -23.90 -30.55
N GLU A 127 10.49 -24.53 -29.38
CA GLU A 127 9.98 -25.89 -29.11
C GLU A 127 8.50 -26.00 -29.53
N LEU A 128 7.66 -25.04 -29.11
CA LEU A 128 6.26 -24.97 -29.52
C LEU A 128 6.09 -24.91 -31.04
N ARG A 129 6.81 -24.02 -31.75
CA ARG A 129 6.71 -23.90 -33.21
C ARG A 129 7.10 -25.18 -33.95
N ASP A 130 8.06 -25.93 -33.43
CA ASP A 130 8.51 -27.17 -34.05
C ASP A 130 7.56 -28.34 -33.72
N THR A 131 7.01 -28.42 -32.50
CA THR A 131 5.97 -29.41 -32.15
C THR A 131 4.63 -29.12 -32.84
N GLU A 132 4.22 -27.86 -33.01
CA GLU A 132 3.04 -27.49 -33.80
C GLU A 132 3.15 -27.93 -35.27
N ARG A 133 4.37 -27.95 -35.81
CA ARG A 133 4.64 -28.44 -37.16
C ARG A 133 4.46 -29.96 -37.22
N LEU A 134 5.05 -30.69 -36.28
CA LEU A 134 4.87 -32.14 -36.16
C LEU A 134 3.39 -32.53 -36.01
N ALA A 135 2.63 -31.79 -35.20
CA ALA A 135 1.18 -32.01 -35.03
C ALA A 135 0.36 -31.85 -36.32
N ARG A 136 0.87 -31.11 -37.33
CA ARG A 136 0.18 -30.86 -38.61
C ARG A 136 0.73 -31.66 -39.79
N GLU A 137 2.01 -32.00 -39.77
CA GLU A 137 2.74 -32.57 -40.91
C GLU A 137 3.07 -34.07 -40.75
N ASP A 138 2.94 -34.66 -39.55
CA ASP A 138 3.14 -36.10 -39.35
C ASP A 138 1.95 -36.92 -39.91
N GLU A 139 2.23 -38.05 -40.56
CA GLU A 139 1.21 -38.93 -41.16
C GLU A 139 0.55 -39.88 -40.14
N ASN A 140 1.10 -40.00 -38.93
CA ASN A 140 0.64 -40.92 -37.90
C ASN A 140 -0.29 -40.23 -36.88
N GLU A 141 -1.56 -40.61 -36.85
CA GLU A 141 -2.55 -40.05 -35.91
C GLU A 141 -2.16 -40.13 -34.43
N ASP A 142 -1.42 -41.16 -34.01
CA ASP A 142 -1.01 -41.31 -32.61
C ASP A 142 0.15 -40.38 -32.25
N MET A 143 1.00 -40.03 -33.24
CA MET A 143 2.02 -38.98 -33.10
C MET A 143 1.38 -37.59 -33.07
N GLN A 144 0.39 -37.33 -33.93
CA GLN A 144 -0.38 -36.08 -33.91
C GLN A 144 -1.03 -35.85 -32.54
N LYS A 145 -1.76 -36.84 -32.00
CA LYS A 145 -2.43 -36.77 -30.69
C LYS A 145 -1.45 -36.62 -29.50
N LEU A 146 -0.19 -37.03 -29.67
CA LEU A 146 0.87 -36.79 -28.68
C LEU A 146 1.37 -35.35 -28.78
N ALA A 147 1.68 -34.88 -29.98
CA ALA A 147 2.14 -33.52 -30.25
C ALA A 147 1.09 -32.46 -29.84
N GLU A 148 -0.21 -32.70 -30.06
CA GLU A 148 -1.29 -31.82 -29.58
C GLU A 148 -1.28 -31.62 -28.05
N LYS A 149 -0.95 -32.67 -27.28
CA LYS A 149 -0.86 -32.57 -25.81
C LYS A 149 0.39 -31.81 -25.37
N GLU A 150 1.51 -32.02 -26.06
CA GLU A 150 2.74 -31.25 -25.83
C GLU A 150 2.54 -29.77 -26.17
N VAL A 151 1.87 -29.45 -27.29
CA VAL A 151 1.48 -28.08 -27.67
C VAL A 151 0.66 -27.41 -26.56
N ALA A 152 -0.32 -28.12 -25.96
CA ALA A 152 -1.08 -27.58 -24.83
C ALA A 152 -0.19 -27.31 -23.60
N SER A 153 0.73 -28.23 -23.26
CA SER A 153 1.70 -28.06 -22.16
C SER A 153 2.61 -26.86 -22.40
N TYR A 154 3.16 -26.70 -23.61
CA TYR A 154 4.02 -25.57 -23.95
C TYR A 154 3.28 -24.22 -23.91
N HIS A 155 2.00 -24.18 -24.30
CA HIS A 155 1.20 -22.96 -24.13
C HIS A 155 1.06 -22.55 -22.65
N GLU A 156 0.89 -23.50 -21.74
CA GLU A 156 0.84 -23.23 -20.30
C GLU A 156 2.21 -22.79 -19.74
N GLU A 157 3.29 -23.48 -20.10
CA GLU A 157 4.67 -23.10 -19.74
C GLU A 157 5.04 -21.69 -20.24
N ILE A 158 4.69 -21.36 -21.49
CA ILE A 158 4.94 -20.05 -22.09
C ILE A 158 4.12 -18.96 -21.39
N ALA A 159 2.85 -19.21 -21.07
CA ALA A 159 2.01 -18.27 -20.33
C ALA A 159 2.59 -17.99 -18.93
N GLU A 160 3.07 -19.02 -18.21
CA GLU A 160 3.71 -18.84 -16.92
C GLU A 160 5.02 -18.04 -17.06
N LEU A 161 5.88 -18.37 -18.03
CA LEU A 161 7.13 -17.65 -18.29
C LEU A 161 6.90 -16.18 -18.63
N LYS A 162 5.91 -15.86 -19.46
CA LYS A 162 5.50 -14.47 -19.76
C LYS A 162 5.05 -13.75 -18.48
N SER A 163 4.27 -14.40 -17.62
CA SER A 163 3.83 -13.81 -16.34
C SER A 163 5.02 -13.56 -15.39
N GLN A 164 5.97 -14.50 -15.31
CA GLN A 164 7.19 -14.32 -14.51
C GLN A 164 8.05 -13.17 -15.05
N ILE A 165 8.20 -13.03 -16.38
CA ILE A 165 8.95 -11.94 -17.01
C ILE A 165 8.27 -10.59 -16.74
N ALA A 166 6.94 -10.49 -16.90
CA ALA A 166 6.19 -9.27 -16.59
C ALA A 166 6.40 -8.82 -15.13
N SER A 167 6.32 -9.76 -14.17
CA SER A 167 6.54 -9.49 -12.74
C SER A 167 7.97 -9.04 -12.39
N LEU A 168 8.95 -9.16 -13.31
CA LEU A 168 10.34 -8.68 -13.12
C LEU A 168 10.60 -7.36 -13.84
N LEU A 169 9.83 -7.06 -14.89
CA LEU A 169 9.90 -5.80 -15.63
C LEU A 169 9.20 -4.67 -14.87
N ILE A 170 8.11 -4.99 -14.15
CA ILE A 170 7.47 -4.06 -13.23
C ILE A 170 8.47 -3.74 -12.10
N PRO A 171 8.83 -2.46 -11.88
CA PRO A 171 9.74 -2.08 -10.80
C PRO A 171 9.22 -2.58 -9.45
N SER A 172 10.11 -3.11 -8.61
CA SER A 172 9.76 -3.48 -7.25
C SER A 172 9.53 -2.21 -6.43
N GLU A 173 8.29 -1.74 -6.35
CA GLU A 173 7.91 -0.76 -5.34
C GLU A 173 8.27 -1.31 -3.96
N GLU A 174 8.65 -0.42 -3.03
CA GLU A 174 8.86 -0.81 -1.64
C GLU A 174 7.53 -1.27 -1.04
N ILE A 175 7.31 -2.60 -1.02
CA ILE A 175 6.12 -3.20 -0.42
C ILE A 175 6.13 -2.87 1.08
N ASP A 176 5.32 -1.88 1.47
CA ASP A 176 5.18 -1.52 2.86
C ASP A 176 4.41 -2.63 3.60
N GLU A 177 5.14 -3.53 4.28
CA GLU A 177 4.57 -4.55 5.19
C GLU A 177 3.86 -3.92 6.43
N SER A 178 3.56 -2.62 6.42
CA SER A 178 2.79 -1.96 7.49
C SER A 178 1.33 -2.36 7.48
N ASP A 179 0.78 -2.44 8.68
CA ASP A 179 -0.67 -2.46 8.89
C ASP A 179 -1.34 -1.29 8.16
N LEU A 180 -2.57 -1.52 7.68
CA LEU A 180 -3.35 -0.51 6.97
C LEU A 180 -4.40 0.11 7.88
N ILE A 181 -4.60 1.42 7.73
CA ILE A 181 -5.72 2.15 8.33
C ILE A 181 -6.80 2.33 7.27
N LEU A 182 -7.94 1.72 7.55
CA LEU A 182 -9.24 1.98 6.96
C LEU A 182 -9.99 2.97 7.88
N GLU A 183 -10.78 3.85 7.32
CA GLU A 183 -11.58 4.93 7.93
C GLU A 183 -12.85 4.97 7.00
N VAL A 184 -14.03 5.58 7.27
CA VAL A 184 -15.16 5.54 6.27
C VAL A 184 -16.19 6.68 6.40
N THR A 185 -16.42 7.52 5.35
CA THR A 185 -17.37 8.67 5.45
C THR A 185 -18.52 8.62 4.48
N ALA A 186 -19.64 9.16 4.93
CA ALA A 186 -20.63 9.81 4.09
C ALA A 186 -20.05 10.97 3.26
N GLY A 187 -20.46 11.05 2.00
CA GLY A 187 -20.29 12.21 1.13
C GLY A 187 -21.62 12.96 0.98
N VAL A 188 -21.93 13.37 -0.25
CA VAL A 188 -23.18 14.07 -0.57
C VAL A 188 -24.35 13.09 -0.49
N GLY A 189 -25.34 13.36 0.37
CA GLY A 189 -26.55 12.51 0.48
C GLY A 189 -27.21 12.46 1.85
N GLY A 190 -26.64 13.12 2.87
CA GLY A 190 -27.21 13.20 4.21
C GLY A 190 -27.37 11.82 4.86
N GLN A 191 -28.54 11.54 5.43
CA GLN A 191 -28.82 10.27 6.10
C GLN A 191 -28.60 9.03 5.21
N GLU A 192 -28.91 9.12 3.91
CA GLU A 192 -28.68 7.99 3.00
C GLU A 192 -27.18 7.76 2.73
N ALA A 193 -26.37 8.83 2.67
CA ALA A 193 -24.92 8.68 2.58
C ALA A 193 -24.36 7.98 3.84
N MET A 194 -24.85 8.33 5.03
CA MET A 194 -24.44 7.66 6.28
C MET A 194 -24.85 6.17 6.31
N LEU A 195 -26.06 5.83 5.85
CA LEU A 195 -26.50 4.43 5.75
C LEU A 195 -25.65 3.64 4.75
N PHE A 196 -25.31 4.22 3.59
CA PHE A 196 -24.43 3.56 2.62
C PHE A 196 -23.00 3.42 3.14
N THR A 197 -22.48 4.38 3.91
CA THR A 197 -21.20 4.28 4.62
C THR A 197 -21.18 3.11 5.61
N ALA A 198 -22.29 2.88 6.33
CA ALA A 198 -22.44 1.74 7.22
C ALA A 198 -22.43 0.40 6.45
N ASP A 199 -23.21 0.31 5.36
CA ASP A 199 -23.27 -0.89 4.52
C ASP A 199 -21.87 -1.24 3.95
N MET A 200 -21.11 -0.23 3.50
CA MET A 200 -19.74 -0.39 2.98
C MET A 200 -18.72 -0.77 4.06
N PHE A 201 -18.80 -0.18 5.27
CA PHE A 201 -17.94 -0.56 6.39
C PHE A 201 -18.10 -2.04 6.76
N ASN A 202 -19.35 -2.53 6.79
CA ASN A 202 -19.65 -3.93 7.06
C ASN A 202 -19.09 -4.86 5.95
N MET A 203 -19.21 -4.47 4.68
CA MET A 203 -18.62 -5.19 3.54
C MET A 203 -17.09 -5.34 3.69
N TYR A 204 -16.37 -4.27 4.08
CA TYR A 204 -14.92 -4.37 4.30
C TYR A 204 -14.53 -5.19 5.53
N GLN A 205 -15.32 -5.14 6.60
CA GLN A 205 -15.13 -6.00 7.77
C GLN A 205 -15.31 -7.48 7.41
N GLN A 206 -16.31 -7.81 6.59
CA GLN A 206 -16.54 -9.17 6.09
C GLN A 206 -15.42 -9.61 5.14
N TYR A 207 -14.95 -8.73 4.23
CA TYR A 207 -13.81 -9.02 3.36
C TYR A 207 -12.50 -9.24 4.12
N ALA A 208 -12.24 -8.47 5.19
CA ALA A 208 -11.11 -8.74 6.07
C ALA A 208 -11.23 -10.13 6.72
N ALA A 209 -12.42 -10.53 7.19
CA ALA A 209 -12.64 -11.87 7.73
C ALA A 209 -12.46 -12.97 6.66
N TYR A 210 -12.97 -12.78 5.45
CA TYR A 210 -12.79 -13.68 4.30
C TYR A 210 -11.30 -13.88 3.95
N LYS A 211 -10.51 -12.80 3.98
CA LYS A 211 -9.04 -12.86 3.81
C LYS A 211 -8.26 -13.30 5.05
N ASN A 212 -8.94 -13.67 6.14
CA ASN A 212 -8.33 -14.02 7.44
C ASN A 212 -7.42 -12.92 8.01
N TRP A 213 -7.75 -11.67 7.74
CA TRP A 213 -7.09 -10.48 8.24
C TRP A 213 -7.65 -10.08 9.61
N HIS A 214 -6.79 -9.61 10.51
CA HIS A 214 -7.27 -8.97 11.73
C HIS A 214 -7.98 -7.65 11.38
N PHE A 215 -9.01 -7.27 12.14
CA PHE A 215 -9.77 -6.03 11.94
C PHE A 215 -10.16 -5.45 13.31
N GLU A 216 -9.42 -4.44 13.75
CA GLU A 216 -9.64 -3.74 15.02
C GLU A 216 -10.31 -2.39 14.75
N VAL A 217 -11.40 -2.03 15.45
CA VAL A 217 -12.04 -0.70 15.30
C VAL A 217 -11.38 0.31 16.23
N LEU A 218 -10.78 1.36 15.67
CA LEU A 218 -10.01 2.37 16.41
C LEU A 218 -10.88 3.51 16.96
N GLU A 219 -11.75 4.06 16.12
CA GLU A 219 -12.58 5.23 16.44
C GLU A 219 -13.92 5.15 15.69
N ASN A 220 -14.99 5.61 16.35
CA ASN A 220 -16.35 5.68 15.81
C ASN A 220 -17.00 6.95 16.36
N ALA A 221 -16.96 8.02 15.56
CA ALA A 221 -17.54 9.31 15.89
C ALA A 221 -18.78 9.58 15.01
N PRO A 222 -19.98 9.78 15.58
CA PRO A 222 -21.18 10.11 14.82
C PRO A 222 -21.19 11.59 14.41
N THR A 223 -20.32 11.95 13.47
CA THR A 223 -20.15 13.32 12.94
C THR A 223 -19.77 13.30 11.46
N ASP A 224 -20.04 14.40 10.78
CA ASP A 224 -19.55 14.63 9.42
C ASP A 224 -18.02 14.52 9.35
N ILE A 225 -17.51 13.70 8.39
CA ILE A 225 -16.10 13.64 7.90
C ILE A 225 -15.12 12.67 8.61
N GLY A 226 -14.66 11.65 7.86
CA GLY A 226 -13.57 10.68 8.16
C GLY A 226 -13.75 9.43 7.28
N ASN A 227 -12.93 9.19 6.25
CA ASN A 227 -13.13 8.41 4.98
C ASN A 227 -12.30 7.10 4.95
N TYR A 228 -12.39 6.08 4.03
CA TYR A 228 -11.26 5.11 3.65
C TYR A 228 -11.40 3.66 2.99
N GLU A 229 -10.41 3.26 2.10
CA GLU A 229 -10.31 2.47 0.76
C GLU A 229 -10.33 3.26 -0.59
N GLY A 230 -9.23 3.44 -1.34
CA GLY A 230 -9.04 4.38 -2.48
C GLY A 230 -10.19 4.89 -3.38
N GLY A 231 -10.94 5.96 -3.03
CA GLY A 231 -11.73 6.81 -3.95
C GLY A 231 -13.12 7.30 -3.48
N VAL A 232 -13.91 7.88 -4.41
CA VAL A 232 -15.33 8.23 -4.18
C VAL A 232 -16.23 7.11 -4.70
N HIS A 233 -17.15 6.61 -3.88
CA HIS A 233 -18.14 5.60 -4.28
C HIS A 233 -19.52 6.23 -4.35
N ARG A 234 -20.30 5.85 -5.35
CA ARG A 234 -21.62 6.41 -5.63
C ARG A 234 -22.70 5.33 -5.51
N VAL A 235 -23.73 5.55 -4.69
CA VAL A 235 -24.90 4.66 -4.62
C VAL A 235 -26.10 5.27 -5.35
N GLN A 236 -26.87 4.41 -6.02
CA GLN A 236 -28.16 4.73 -6.62
C GLN A 236 -29.19 3.70 -6.14
N ARG A 237 -30.05 4.12 -5.21
CA ARG A 237 -31.14 3.29 -4.66
C ARG A 237 -32.29 4.15 -4.13
N VAL A 238 -33.42 3.52 -3.83
CA VAL A 238 -34.47 4.13 -3.01
C VAL A 238 -33.97 4.12 -1.55
N PRO A 239 -33.84 5.27 -0.87
CA PRO A 239 -33.42 5.32 0.52
C PRO A 239 -34.37 4.59 1.46
N LYS A 240 -33.83 3.99 2.54
CA LYS A 240 -34.65 3.43 3.63
C LYS A 240 -35.47 4.50 4.38
N THR A 241 -35.10 5.78 4.22
CA THR A 241 -35.74 6.95 4.83
C THR A 241 -36.79 7.61 3.93
N GLU A 242 -36.87 7.24 2.65
CA GLU A 242 -37.75 7.89 1.66
C GLU A 242 -39.11 7.19 1.57
N LYS A 243 -40.20 7.97 1.57
CA LYS A 243 -41.57 7.44 1.48
C LYS A 243 -42.12 7.42 0.06
N GLN A 244 -41.59 8.25 -0.85
CA GLN A 244 -42.11 8.39 -2.21
C GLN A 244 -41.42 7.45 -3.24
N SER A 245 -40.69 6.44 -2.78
CA SER A 245 -39.96 5.46 -3.63
C SER A 245 -39.04 6.09 -4.70
N ARG A 246 -38.54 7.31 -4.45
CA ARG A 246 -37.66 8.02 -5.38
C ARG A 246 -36.23 7.49 -5.27
N ILE A 247 -35.60 7.26 -6.42
CA ILE A 247 -34.18 6.88 -6.50
C ILE A 247 -33.33 8.10 -6.15
N HIS A 248 -32.54 8.02 -5.09
CA HIS A 248 -31.56 9.05 -4.73
C HIS A 248 -30.15 8.62 -5.15
N THR A 249 -29.31 9.62 -5.45
CA THR A 249 -27.88 9.41 -5.72
C THR A 249 -27.06 10.05 -4.62
N SER A 250 -26.42 9.20 -3.82
CA SER A 250 -25.55 9.60 -2.71
C SER A 250 -24.10 9.16 -2.97
N THR A 251 -23.14 9.82 -2.32
CA THR A 251 -21.73 9.43 -2.33
C THR A 251 -21.22 9.08 -0.94
N MET A 252 -20.16 8.29 -0.88
CA MET A 252 -19.33 8.02 0.29
C MET A 252 -17.86 7.95 -0.15
N THR A 253 -16.93 8.19 0.77
CA THR A 253 -15.53 8.49 0.44
C THR A 253 -14.50 7.71 1.24
N VAL A 254 -13.45 7.33 0.51
CA VAL A 254 -12.73 6.08 0.65
C VAL A 254 -11.22 6.37 0.17
N ALA A 255 -10.12 5.80 0.74
CA ALA A 255 -8.63 6.01 0.60
C ALA A 255 -7.68 5.28 1.63
N ILE A 256 -7.16 4.09 1.34
CA ILE A 256 -6.23 3.39 2.28
C ILE A 256 -5.00 4.26 2.62
N LEU A 257 -4.59 4.25 3.90
CA LEU A 257 -3.34 4.85 4.37
C LEU A 257 -2.52 3.85 5.20
N PRO A 258 -1.19 3.80 5.06
CA PRO A 258 -0.34 2.97 5.93
C PRO A 258 -0.40 3.45 7.38
N GLN A 259 -0.20 2.54 8.33
CA GLN A 259 -0.12 2.89 9.75
C GLN A 259 1.16 3.68 10.04
N PRO A 260 1.09 4.82 10.75
CA PRO A 260 2.29 5.56 11.16
C PRO A 260 3.13 4.73 12.14
N LYS A 261 4.43 4.59 11.82
CA LYS A 261 5.45 3.99 12.70
C LYS A 261 5.94 5.03 13.72
N GLU A 262 6.35 4.59 14.91
CA GLU A 262 6.88 5.49 15.94
C GLU A 262 8.17 6.20 15.49
N ILE A 263 8.18 7.53 15.57
CA ILE A 263 9.30 8.37 15.12
C ILE A 263 10.45 8.29 16.14
N ASN A 264 11.37 7.36 15.89
CA ASN A 264 12.57 7.16 16.70
C ASN A 264 13.66 8.19 16.37
N LEU A 265 13.68 9.31 17.12
CA LEU A 265 14.65 10.38 16.93
C LEU A 265 15.97 10.11 17.67
N THR A 266 16.99 9.70 16.92
CA THR A 266 18.40 9.59 17.34
C THR A 266 19.19 10.82 16.87
N ILE A 267 19.74 11.59 17.81
CA ILE A 267 20.52 12.81 17.51
C ILE A 267 22.01 12.47 17.63
N ASN A 268 22.80 12.65 16.56
CA ASN A 268 24.24 12.46 16.64
C ASN A 268 24.91 13.68 17.29
N PRO A 269 25.93 13.51 18.15
CA PRO A 269 26.64 14.63 18.77
C PRO A 269 27.47 15.45 17.76
N LYS A 270 27.76 14.91 16.57
CA LYS A 270 28.49 15.61 15.49
C LYS A 270 27.64 16.70 14.82
N ASP A 271 26.32 16.53 14.82
CA ASP A 271 25.37 17.42 14.13
C ASP A 271 24.95 18.59 15.03
N LEU A 272 25.58 18.72 16.21
CA LEU A 272 25.25 19.69 17.25
C LEU A 272 26.40 20.68 17.46
N ARG A 273 26.16 21.95 17.12
CA ARG A 273 27.03 23.06 17.50
C ARG A 273 26.56 23.62 18.84
N ILE A 274 27.38 23.47 19.88
CA ILE A 274 27.08 23.91 21.25
C ILE A 274 27.91 25.15 21.56
N GLU A 275 27.24 26.25 21.90
CA GLU A 275 27.84 27.54 22.21
C GLU A 275 27.50 27.93 23.65
N THR A 276 28.49 28.43 24.39
CA THR A 276 28.33 28.96 25.75
C THR A 276 28.22 30.49 25.69
N LYS A 277 27.36 31.04 26.54
CA LYS A 277 27.22 32.50 26.68
C LYS A 277 26.96 32.87 28.14
N ARG A 278 27.17 34.14 28.46
CA ARG A 278 26.71 34.72 29.74
C ARG A 278 25.19 34.81 29.72
N ALA A 279 24.56 34.51 30.85
CA ALA A 279 23.11 34.60 30.96
C ALA A 279 22.64 36.06 30.90
N SER A 280 21.45 36.31 30.38
CA SER A 280 20.84 37.65 30.37
C SER A 280 19.81 37.82 31.49
N GLY A 281 19.67 39.04 32.00
CA GLY A 281 18.66 39.42 33.00
C GLY A 281 19.24 40.03 34.28
N ALA A 282 18.37 40.29 35.25
CA ALA A 282 18.77 40.81 36.56
C ALA A 282 19.60 39.79 37.34
N GLY A 283 20.83 40.14 37.68
CA GLY A 283 21.75 39.22 38.35
C GLY A 283 22.96 39.90 38.99
N GLY A 284 23.55 39.21 39.98
CA GLY A 284 24.80 39.63 40.62
C GLY A 284 26.05 39.23 39.84
N GLN A 285 27.20 39.25 40.51
CA GLN A 285 28.52 38.97 39.89
C GLN A 285 28.59 37.65 39.09
N HIS A 286 27.84 36.62 39.50
CA HIS A 286 27.75 35.34 38.80
C HIS A 286 27.22 35.48 37.37
N VAL A 287 26.22 36.31 37.12
CA VAL A 287 25.65 36.52 35.78
C VAL A 287 26.64 37.28 34.88
N ASN A 288 27.38 38.22 35.46
CA ASN A 288 28.33 39.05 34.71
C ASN A 288 29.65 38.33 34.35
N LYS A 289 30.05 37.31 35.14
CA LYS A 289 31.34 36.61 34.99
C LYS A 289 31.23 35.17 34.48
N THR A 290 30.13 34.46 34.72
CA THR A 290 30.02 33.02 34.44
C THR A 290 29.19 32.72 33.19
N GLU A 291 29.75 31.91 32.28
CA GLU A 291 29.06 31.43 31.07
C GLU A 291 28.14 30.24 31.36
N SER A 292 27.07 30.50 32.13
CA SER A 292 26.11 29.48 32.53
C SER A 292 25.05 29.17 31.48
N ALA A 293 24.81 30.06 30.50
CA ALA A 293 23.78 29.88 29.48
C ALA A 293 24.32 29.08 28.28
N VAL A 294 23.49 28.19 27.75
CA VAL A 294 23.87 27.28 26.65
C VAL A 294 22.92 27.45 25.48
N ARG A 295 23.50 27.62 24.28
CA ARG A 295 22.80 27.59 22.99
C ARG A 295 23.26 26.35 22.23
N ILE A 296 22.32 25.63 21.65
CA ILE A 296 22.58 24.44 20.83
C ILE A 296 21.92 24.65 19.47
N VAL A 297 22.66 24.42 18.40
CA VAL A 297 22.19 24.50 17.02
C VAL A 297 22.35 23.13 16.38
N HIS A 298 21.26 22.56 15.88
CA HIS A 298 21.31 21.35 15.05
C HIS A 298 21.63 21.77 13.62
N ILE A 299 22.84 21.46 13.17
CA ILE A 299 23.44 21.95 11.92
C ILE A 299 22.56 21.62 10.70
N PRO A 300 22.10 20.37 10.46
CA PRO A 300 21.39 20.05 9.20
C PRO A 300 19.96 20.60 9.12
N THR A 301 19.31 20.91 10.24
CA THR A 301 17.93 21.48 10.24
C THR A 301 17.88 22.97 10.58
N GLY A 302 19.01 23.58 10.94
CA GLY A 302 19.06 24.96 11.45
C GLY A 302 18.38 25.22 12.81
N VAL A 303 17.65 24.24 13.37
CA VAL A 303 16.89 24.40 14.63
C VAL A 303 17.82 24.74 15.79
N VAL A 304 17.54 25.89 16.41
CA VAL A 304 18.22 26.40 17.61
C VAL A 304 17.40 26.04 18.86
N SER A 305 18.09 25.76 19.96
CA SER A 305 17.55 25.68 21.32
C SER A 305 18.46 26.43 22.27
N GLU A 306 17.91 27.13 23.27
CA GLU A 306 18.71 27.81 24.29
C GLU A 306 18.09 27.69 25.68
N CYS A 307 18.94 27.63 26.71
CA CYS A 307 18.50 27.60 28.10
C CYS A 307 19.47 28.37 29.01
N GLN A 308 18.89 29.13 29.94
CA GLN A 308 19.61 29.91 30.95
C GLN A 308 18.91 29.93 32.32
N GLN A 309 18.03 28.96 32.59
CA GLN A 309 17.21 28.93 33.81
C GLN A 309 18.01 28.59 35.07
N GLU A 310 18.97 27.67 34.96
CA GLU A 310 19.77 27.17 36.07
C GLU A 310 21.07 27.96 36.20
N ARG A 311 21.66 27.95 37.41
CA ARG A 311 23.03 28.46 37.61
C ARG A 311 24.10 27.54 37.00
N SER A 312 23.79 26.25 36.82
CA SER A 312 24.71 25.24 36.29
C SER A 312 24.59 25.10 34.76
N GLN A 313 25.71 25.23 34.07
CA GLN A 313 25.87 25.03 32.63
C GLN A 313 25.41 23.63 32.18
N ILE A 314 25.72 22.58 32.96
CA ILE A 314 25.38 21.18 32.61
C ILE A 314 23.86 21.01 32.58
N ARG A 315 23.15 21.51 33.61
CA ARG A 315 21.69 21.45 33.65
C ARG A 315 21.03 22.29 32.55
N ASN A 316 21.60 23.45 32.22
CA ASN A 316 21.12 24.23 31.08
C ASN A 316 21.36 23.52 29.74
N LYS A 317 22.48 22.79 29.57
CA LYS A 317 22.74 21.94 28.40
C LYS A 317 21.74 20.79 28.30
N GLU A 318 21.43 20.11 29.40
CA GLU A 318 20.42 19.03 29.45
C GLU A 318 19.02 19.55 29.09
N LYS A 319 18.58 20.65 29.69
CA LYS A 319 17.31 21.33 29.35
C LYS A 319 17.28 21.79 27.88
N ALA A 320 18.36 22.40 27.38
CA ALA A 320 18.45 22.81 25.98
C ALA A 320 18.40 21.61 25.01
N MET A 321 19.02 20.48 25.36
CA MET A 321 18.92 19.23 24.61
C MET A 321 17.51 18.63 24.62
N GLN A 322 16.81 18.66 25.76
CA GLN A 322 15.42 18.21 25.86
C GLN A 322 14.49 19.05 24.97
N VAL A 323 14.62 20.39 25.02
CA VAL A 323 13.87 21.31 24.16
C VAL A 323 14.23 21.13 22.69
N LEU A 324 15.51 20.88 22.36
CA LEU A 324 15.92 20.59 20.99
C LEU A 324 15.29 19.28 20.48
N ARG A 325 15.30 18.23 21.30
CA ARG A 325 14.68 16.95 20.96
C ARG A 325 13.18 17.08 20.69
N ALA A 326 12.47 17.84 21.51
CA ALA A 326 11.05 18.14 21.31
C ALA A 326 10.81 18.93 20.01
N ARG A 327 11.63 19.94 19.70
CA ARG A 327 11.52 20.72 18.45
C ARG A 327 11.78 19.87 17.21
N LEU A 328 12.82 19.03 17.22
CA LEU A 328 13.14 18.13 16.11
C LEU A 328 12.08 17.03 15.92
N TYR A 329 11.50 16.52 17.02
CA TYR A 329 10.38 15.59 16.97
C TYR A 329 9.15 16.24 16.34
N ASN A 330 8.75 17.44 16.79
CA ASN A 330 7.59 18.16 16.25
C ASN A 330 7.76 18.45 14.76
N LEU A 331 8.92 18.95 14.33
CA LEU A 331 9.20 19.23 12.92
C LEU A 331 9.03 17.98 12.04
N ARG A 332 9.60 16.84 12.45
CA ARG A 332 9.46 15.58 11.72
C ARG A 332 8.03 15.00 11.77
N TYR A 333 7.32 15.21 12.88
CA TYR A 333 5.91 14.84 13.01
C TYR A 333 5.02 15.68 12.08
N GLU A 334 5.27 16.98 11.99
CA GLU A 334 4.58 17.90 11.07
C GLU A 334 4.84 17.53 9.60
N GLU A 335 6.08 17.20 9.22
CA GLU A 335 6.42 16.69 7.89
C GLU A 335 5.62 15.43 7.53
N GLU A 336 5.62 14.40 8.39
CA GLU A 336 4.88 13.15 8.16
C GLU A 336 3.35 13.37 8.14
N LEU A 337 2.84 14.28 8.98
CA LEU A 337 1.43 14.67 9.01
C LEU A 337 1.03 15.40 7.72
N LEU A 338 1.88 16.29 7.19
CA LEU A 338 1.65 16.98 5.91
C LEU A 338 1.70 16.01 4.73
N LYS A 339 2.68 15.10 4.67
CA LYS A 339 2.71 14.01 3.67
C LYS A 339 1.43 13.18 3.71
N ARG A 340 1.03 12.73 4.91
CA ARG A 340 -0.20 11.96 5.12
C ARG A 340 -1.42 12.75 4.64
N GLN A 341 -1.53 14.03 4.98
CA GLN A 341 -2.62 14.91 4.54
C GLN A 341 -2.65 15.16 3.03
N ALA A 342 -1.49 15.23 2.37
CA ALA A 342 -1.39 15.35 0.92
C ALA A 342 -1.91 14.07 0.23
N SER A 343 -1.39 12.89 0.59
CA SER A 343 -1.86 11.60 0.06
C SER A 343 -3.35 11.37 0.34
N ARG A 344 -3.79 11.71 1.55
CA ARG A 344 -5.21 11.74 2.00
C ARG A 344 -6.08 12.56 1.06
N LYS A 345 -5.64 13.77 0.70
CA LYS A 345 -6.37 14.72 -0.15
C LYS A 345 -6.46 14.23 -1.60
N VAL A 346 -5.39 13.66 -2.15
CA VAL A 346 -5.36 13.15 -3.54
C VAL A 346 -6.38 12.04 -3.74
N GLN A 347 -6.46 11.08 -2.80
CA GLN A 347 -7.37 9.94 -2.94
C GLN A 347 -8.87 10.29 -2.74
N ILE A 348 -9.21 11.33 -1.96
CA ILE A 348 -10.61 11.78 -1.79
C ILE A 348 -11.12 12.55 -3.01
N GLY A 349 -10.29 13.44 -3.57
CA GLY A 349 -10.76 14.49 -4.46
C GLY A 349 -11.73 15.45 -3.76
N THR A 350 -12.83 15.81 -4.43
CA THR A 350 -13.82 16.81 -3.97
C THR A 350 -15.02 16.22 -3.22
N LYS A 351 -15.11 14.89 -3.08
CA LYS A 351 -16.30 14.14 -2.60
C LYS A 351 -17.57 14.31 -3.48
N GLY A 352 -17.45 14.99 -4.63
CA GLY A 352 -18.56 15.29 -5.53
C GLY A 352 -19.17 14.06 -6.19
N ARG A 353 -20.33 14.23 -6.85
CA ARG A 353 -21.02 13.13 -7.57
C ARG A 353 -20.35 12.74 -8.90
N SER A 354 -19.46 13.57 -9.42
CA SER A 354 -18.83 13.42 -10.74
C SER A 354 -17.57 12.56 -10.69
N GLU A 355 -16.72 12.84 -9.71
CA GLU A 355 -15.58 12.01 -9.32
C GLU A 355 -16.13 10.74 -8.66
N LYS A 356 -15.89 9.58 -9.27
CA LYS A 356 -16.36 8.28 -8.78
C LYS A 356 -15.44 7.17 -9.29
N ILE A 357 -15.02 6.28 -8.41
CA ILE A 357 -14.32 5.05 -8.77
C ILE A 357 -15.30 3.89 -8.98
N ARG A 358 -16.38 3.80 -8.18
CA ARG A 358 -17.39 2.74 -8.26
C ARG A 358 -18.80 3.31 -8.19
N THR A 359 -19.73 2.71 -8.95
CA THR A 359 -21.17 2.96 -8.82
C THR A 359 -21.89 1.69 -8.42
N TYR A 360 -22.68 1.78 -7.34
CA TYR A 360 -23.51 0.75 -6.74
C TYR A 360 -24.96 1.05 -7.10
N ASN A 361 -25.49 0.39 -8.13
CA ASN A 361 -26.85 0.59 -8.60
C ASN A 361 -27.75 -0.58 -8.19
N PHE A 362 -28.52 -0.37 -7.12
CA PHE A 362 -29.45 -1.38 -6.59
C PHE A 362 -30.69 -1.58 -7.49
N VAL A 363 -31.03 -0.59 -8.33
CA VAL A 363 -32.17 -0.69 -9.26
C VAL A 363 -31.83 -1.56 -10.47
N GLN A 364 -30.54 -1.66 -10.81
CA GLN A 364 -30.02 -2.49 -11.90
C GLN A 364 -29.29 -3.75 -11.41
N ASP A 365 -29.35 -4.05 -10.09
CA ASP A 365 -28.61 -5.14 -9.43
C ASP A 365 -27.12 -5.21 -9.85
N ARG A 366 -26.42 -4.06 -9.92
CA ARG A 366 -25.09 -3.97 -10.54
C ARG A 366 -24.14 -3.02 -9.82
N VAL A 367 -22.89 -3.48 -9.66
CA VAL A 367 -21.74 -2.65 -9.29
C VAL A 367 -20.85 -2.46 -10.54
N THR A 368 -20.44 -1.22 -10.81
CA THR A 368 -19.54 -0.89 -11.92
C THR A 368 -18.33 -0.13 -11.39
N ASP A 369 -17.12 -0.64 -11.60
CA ASP A 369 -15.87 0.09 -11.38
C ASP A 369 -15.49 0.87 -12.65
N HIS A 370 -15.26 2.17 -12.50
CA HIS A 370 -15.04 3.12 -13.59
C HIS A 370 -13.57 3.22 -13.99
N ARG A 371 -12.64 2.64 -13.21
CA ARG A 371 -11.21 2.58 -13.57
C ARG A 371 -10.99 1.60 -14.72
N ILE A 372 -11.55 0.41 -14.58
CA ILE A 372 -11.45 -0.69 -15.54
C ILE A 372 -12.72 -0.90 -16.38
N SER A 373 -13.75 -0.06 -16.19
CA SER A 373 -15.09 -0.17 -16.79
C SER A 373 -15.81 -1.53 -16.59
N ARG A 374 -15.29 -2.40 -15.71
CA ARG A 374 -15.86 -3.72 -15.38
C ARG A 374 -17.13 -3.57 -14.56
N SER A 375 -18.13 -4.38 -14.87
CA SER A 375 -19.37 -4.48 -14.11
C SER A 375 -19.62 -5.89 -13.60
N VAL A 376 -20.11 -5.99 -12.36
CA VAL A 376 -20.51 -7.23 -11.69
C VAL A 376 -21.97 -7.09 -11.26
N TYR A 377 -22.75 -8.15 -11.43
CA TYR A 377 -24.17 -8.22 -11.04
C TYR A 377 -24.33 -8.90 -9.67
N HIS A 378 -25.54 -8.91 -9.12
CA HIS A 378 -25.84 -9.41 -7.77
C HIS A 378 -25.17 -8.56 -6.68
N ILE A 379 -25.63 -7.31 -6.59
CA ILE A 379 -25.12 -6.30 -5.66
C ILE A 379 -25.19 -6.77 -4.21
N GLU A 380 -26.24 -7.51 -3.83
CA GLU A 380 -26.39 -8.01 -2.46
C GLU A 380 -25.27 -9.00 -2.09
N LYS A 381 -24.88 -9.88 -3.02
CA LYS A 381 -23.74 -10.79 -2.84
C LYS A 381 -22.40 -10.04 -2.86
N PHE A 382 -22.24 -9.04 -3.73
CA PHE A 382 -21.05 -8.20 -3.76
C PHE A 382 -20.84 -7.46 -2.42
N MET A 383 -21.92 -6.97 -1.81
CA MET A 383 -21.91 -6.29 -0.52
C MET A 383 -21.66 -7.21 0.68
N LEU A 384 -21.62 -8.54 0.51
CA LEU A 384 -21.10 -9.46 1.54
C LEU A 384 -19.58 -9.45 1.64
N GLY A 385 -18.87 -8.87 0.67
CA GLY A 385 -17.41 -8.78 0.69
C GLY A 385 -16.70 -10.14 0.61
N GLU A 386 -17.26 -11.09 -0.15
CA GLU A 386 -16.65 -12.40 -0.41
C GLU A 386 -16.05 -12.44 -1.83
N GLU A 387 -16.12 -13.60 -2.51
CA GLU A 387 -15.60 -13.89 -3.87
C GLU A 387 -15.83 -12.77 -4.90
N LEU A 388 -17.04 -12.22 -5.02
CA LEU A 388 -17.35 -11.19 -6.03
C LEU A 388 -16.62 -9.85 -5.82
N LEU A 389 -16.27 -9.52 -4.57
CA LEU A 389 -15.43 -8.35 -4.28
C LEU A 389 -13.96 -8.69 -4.54
N ASP A 390 -13.54 -9.91 -4.21
CA ASP A 390 -12.18 -10.40 -4.43
C ASP A 390 -11.82 -10.42 -5.93
N ASP A 391 -12.68 -10.98 -6.78
CA ASP A 391 -12.55 -10.99 -8.24
C ASP A 391 -12.41 -9.58 -8.84
N MET A 392 -13.12 -8.60 -8.27
CA MET A 392 -13.02 -7.20 -8.68
C MET A 392 -11.68 -6.59 -8.26
N ILE A 393 -11.18 -6.92 -7.06
CA ILE A 393 -9.88 -6.46 -6.55
C ILE A 393 -8.73 -7.09 -7.34
N GLN A 394 -8.81 -8.38 -7.65
CA GLN A 394 -7.85 -9.10 -8.48
C GLN A 394 -7.78 -8.48 -9.89
N ALA A 395 -8.92 -8.22 -10.52
CA ALA A 395 -8.99 -7.56 -11.84
C ALA A 395 -8.44 -6.12 -11.83
N LEU A 396 -8.57 -5.40 -10.70
CA LEU A 396 -7.96 -4.08 -10.52
C LEU A 396 -6.44 -4.17 -10.36
N SER A 397 -5.93 -5.21 -9.66
CA SER A 397 -4.49 -5.47 -9.53
C SER A 397 -3.86 -5.81 -10.87
N GLU A 398 -4.48 -6.69 -11.65
CA GLU A 398 -4.02 -7.08 -12.98
C GLU A 398 -3.98 -5.89 -13.95
N TYR A 399 -4.98 -5.00 -13.88
CA TYR A 399 -4.98 -3.78 -14.68
C TYR A 399 -3.88 -2.79 -14.24
N ALA A 400 -3.59 -2.68 -12.95
CA ALA A 400 -2.49 -1.84 -12.46
C ALA A 400 -1.11 -2.38 -12.89
N ASP A 401 -0.91 -3.71 -12.82
CA ASP A 401 0.29 -4.38 -13.33
C ASP A 401 0.43 -4.16 -14.87
N TYR A 402 -0.68 -4.15 -15.62
CA TYR A 402 -0.72 -3.85 -17.06
C TYR A 402 -0.32 -2.40 -17.36
N GLU A 403 -0.89 -1.41 -16.65
CA GLU A 403 -0.52 -0.01 -16.82
C GLU A 403 0.96 0.24 -16.49
N ALA A 404 1.47 -0.33 -15.40
CA ALA A 404 2.88 -0.23 -15.03
C ALA A 404 3.82 -0.82 -16.10
N LEU A 405 3.47 -1.97 -16.68
CA LEU A 405 4.23 -2.57 -17.78
C LEU A 405 4.18 -1.72 -19.06
N MET A 406 3.03 -1.12 -19.38
CA MET A 406 2.89 -0.17 -20.50
C MET A 406 3.73 1.10 -20.30
N GLU A 407 3.79 1.64 -19.07
CA GLU A 407 4.67 2.76 -18.75
C GLU A 407 6.14 2.38 -18.98
N VAL A 408 6.60 1.23 -18.47
CA VAL A 408 7.97 0.71 -18.69
C VAL A 408 8.30 0.53 -20.17
N ILE A 409 7.37 0.05 -20.99
CA ILE A 409 7.54 -0.05 -22.45
C ILE A 409 7.69 1.34 -23.07
N SER A 410 6.80 2.29 -22.74
CA SER A 410 6.82 3.64 -23.30
C SER A 410 8.05 4.47 -22.89
N ALA A 411 8.57 4.26 -21.67
CA ALA A 411 9.77 4.90 -21.15
C ALA A 411 11.06 4.43 -21.85
N ASN A 412 11.02 3.28 -22.54
CA ASN A 412 12.16 2.68 -23.23
C ASN A 412 12.02 2.65 -24.77
N ASP A 413 10.86 3.01 -25.36
CA ASP A 413 10.73 3.15 -26.81
C ASP A 413 10.98 4.61 -27.30
N PRO A 414 12.14 4.91 -27.90
CA PRO A 414 12.43 6.25 -28.42
C PRO A 414 11.52 6.68 -29.59
N ALA A 415 10.69 5.78 -30.14
CA ALA A 415 9.69 6.11 -31.14
C ALA A 415 8.38 6.66 -30.54
N MET A 416 8.04 6.32 -29.28
CA MET A 416 6.85 6.85 -28.59
C MET A 416 7.09 8.18 -27.87
N GLN A 417 8.34 8.62 -27.73
CA GLN A 417 8.73 9.82 -26.96
C GLN A 417 8.76 11.12 -27.79
N ARG A 418 8.20 11.12 -29.00
CA ARG A 418 8.23 12.25 -29.95
C ARG A 418 6.86 12.89 -30.17
#